data_AF-A0A1Y5GKK7-F1
#
_entry.id   AF-A0A1Y5GKK7-F1
#
_cell.length_a   1.000
_cell.length_b   1.000
_cell.length_c   1.000
_cell.angle_alpha   90.00
_cell.angle_beta   90.00
_cell.angle_gamma   90.00
#
_symmetry.space_group_name_H-M   'P 1'
#
loop_
_entity.id
_entity.type
_entity.pdbx_description
1 polymer ?
#
loop_
_entity_poly.entity_id
_entity_poly.type
_entity_poly.pdbx_seq_one_letter_code
_entity_poly.pdbx_strand_id
1 'polypeptide(L)'
;MATSSTRPINQLLDILGKKWVLRILWELHTEPCTFRELQGRCGDISPTMINNRVKDLCAGNLVEKTPDQGYRLSTFGKELVDVFMPLNDFATRWSDSNR
;
A
#
# COMPACT_ATOMS: atom_id res chain seq x y z
N MET A 1 20.68 16.92 -21.58
CA MET A 1 19.33 17.53 -21.49
C MET A 1 18.36 16.44 -21.04
N ALA A 2 17.91 16.43 -19.78
CA ALA A 2 16.93 15.44 -19.34
C ALA A 2 16.13 15.98 -18.15
N THR A 3 14.82 16.19 -18.32
CA THR A 3 13.82 16.20 -17.23
C THR A 3 12.42 16.07 -17.83
N SER A 4 12.03 14.88 -18.28
CA SER A 4 10.60 14.57 -18.38
C SER A 4 10.07 14.50 -16.96
N SER A 5 9.44 15.58 -16.51
CA SER A 5 8.70 15.68 -15.25
C SER A 5 7.60 14.62 -15.22
N THR A 6 7.91 13.41 -14.72
CA THR A 6 6.95 12.35 -14.47
C THR A 6 5.89 12.91 -13.53
N ARG A 7 4.67 13.11 -14.05
CA ARG A 7 3.52 13.66 -13.30
C ARG A 7 3.44 12.96 -11.93
N PRO A 8 3.19 13.66 -10.80
CA PRO A 8 3.16 13.05 -9.47
C PRO A 8 2.25 11.82 -9.38
N ILE A 9 1.13 11.82 -10.11
CA ILE A 9 0.23 10.67 -10.21
C ILE A 9 0.90 9.42 -10.79
N ASN A 10 1.81 9.55 -11.77
CA ASN A 10 2.52 8.39 -12.32
C ASN A 10 3.47 7.79 -11.30
N GLN A 11 4.17 8.61 -10.51
CA GLN A 11 5.05 8.12 -9.44
C GLN A 11 4.25 7.35 -8.37
N LEU A 12 3.06 7.86 -8.02
CA LEU A 12 2.15 7.17 -7.12
C LEU A 12 1.67 5.83 -7.72
N LEU A 13 1.20 5.85 -8.96
CA LEU A 13 0.74 4.65 -9.66
C LEU A 13 1.85 3.61 -9.86
N ASP A 14 3.10 4.03 -10.05
CA ASP A 14 4.26 3.13 -10.13
C ASP A 14 4.48 2.39 -8.81
N ILE A 15 4.27 3.04 -7.66
CA ILE A 15 4.33 2.39 -6.34
C ILE A 15 3.15 1.43 -6.18
N LEU A 16 1.93 1.89 -6.48
CA LEU A 16 0.71 1.12 -6.26
C LEU A 16 0.54 -0.06 -7.22
N GLY A 17 1.10 0.05 -8.44
CA GLY A 17 1.13 -1.01 -9.44
C GLY A 17 2.09 -2.15 -9.10
N LYS A 18 2.98 -1.99 -8.10
CA LYS A 18 3.86 -3.07 -7.66
C LYS A 18 3.05 -4.17 -6.99
N LYS A 19 3.38 -5.41 -7.35
CA LYS A 19 2.77 -6.62 -6.77
C LYS A 19 2.80 -6.55 -5.23
N TRP A 20 1.64 -6.82 -4.63
CA TRP A 20 1.39 -6.87 -3.18
C TRP A 20 1.35 -5.54 -2.43
N VAL A 21 1.61 -4.39 -3.06
CA VAL A 21 1.58 -3.09 -2.37
C VAL A 21 0.18 -2.76 -1.85
N LEU A 22 -0.84 -2.88 -2.71
CA LEU A 22 -2.22 -2.63 -2.30
C LEU A 22 -2.68 -3.58 -1.18
N ARG A 23 -2.24 -4.86 -1.23
CA ARG A 23 -2.54 -5.81 -0.15
C ARG A 23 -1.93 -5.36 1.18
N ILE A 24 -0.66 -4.94 1.19
CA ILE A 24 0.03 -4.47 2.39
C ILE A 24 -0.61 -3.19 2.94
N LEU A 25 -0.96 -2.24 2.07
CA LEU A 25 -1.68 -1.02 2.49
C LEU A 25 -3.02 -1.36 3.14
N TRP A 26 -3.77 -2.31 2.57
CA TRP A 26 -5.04 -2.76 3.13
C TRP A 26 -4.89 -3.42 4.50
N GLU A 27 -3.89 -4.30 4.69
CA GLU A 27 -3.66 -4.95 5.99
C GLU A 27 -3.21 -3.98 7.09
N LEU A 28 -2.59 -2.86 6.70
CA LEU A 28 -2.18 -1.78 7.62
C LEU A 28 -3.26 -0.73 7.87
N HIS A 29 -4.33 -0.73 7.07
CA HIS A 29 -5.41 0.25 7.20
C HIS A 29 -6.17 0.11 8.52
N THR A 30 -6.41 -1.11 8.97
CA THR A 30 -7.18 -1.37 10.19
C THR A 30 -6.43 -0.93 11.45
N GLU A 31 -5.18 -1.37 11.59
CA GLU A 31 -4.38 -1.09 12.79
C GLU A 31 -2.87 -1.24 12.53
N PRO A 32 -2.03 -0.51 13.29
CA PRO A 32 -0.59 -0.76 13.34
C PRO A 32 -0.26 -2.22 13.66
N CYS A 33 0.80 -2.75 13.07
CA CYS A 33 1.26 -4.10 13.40
C CYS A 33 2.76 -4.30 13.20
N THR A 34 3.33 -5.24 13.95
CA THR A 34 4.70 -5.71 13.77
C THR A 34 4.91 -6.37 12.41
N PHE A 35 6.17 -6.55 12.01
CA PHE A 35 6.49 -7.28 10.77
C PHE A 35 5.91 -8.71 10.77
N ARG A 36 5.95 -9.38 11.94
CA ARG A 36 5.48 -10.76 12.08
C ARG A 36 3.96 -10.86 11.90
N GLU A 37 3.22 -9.92 12.47
CA GLU A 37 1.77 -9.83 12.29
C GLU A 37 1.42 -9.47 10.85
N LEU A 38 2.12 -8.51 10.25
CA LEU A 38 1.93 -8.16 8.84
C LEU A 38 2.17 -9.36 7.92
N GLN A 39 3.20 -10.16 8.20
CA GLN A 39 3.46 -11.40 7.48
C GLN A 39 2.30 -12.40 7.65
N GLY A 40 1.80 -12.58 8.88
CA GLY A 40 0.64 -13.42 9.14
C GLY A 40 -0.61 -12.98 8.37
N ARG A 41 -0.88 -11.66 8.32
CA ARG A 41 -1.97 -11.05 7.56
C ARG A 41 -1.82 -11.21 6.05
N CYS A 42 -0.58 -11.14 5.56
CA CYS A 42 -0.25 -11.27 4.14
C CYS A 42 -0.23 -12.72 3.62
N GLY A 43 -0.31 -13.74 4.49
CA GLY A 43 -0.36 -15.15 4.10
C GLY A 43 0.90 -15.61 3.35
N ASP A 44 0.73 -16.12 2.14
CA ASP A 44 1.78 -16.77 1.33
C ASP A 44 2.81 -15.81 0.71
N ILE A 45 2.74 -14.51 1.00
CA ILE A 45 3.72 -13.54 0.50
C ILE A 45 5.06 -13.77 1.22
N SER A 46 6.14 -13.93 0.45
CA SER A 46 7.46 -14.17 1.05
C SER A 46 7.90 -13.01 1.94
N PRO A 47 8.58 -13.28 3.08
CA PRO A 47 9.03 -12.23 4.00
C PRO A 47 9.91 -11.17 3.31
N THR A 48 10.78 -11.59 2.41
CA THR A 48 11.64 -10.69 1.63
C THR A 48 10.82 -9.73 0.76
N MET A 49 9.74 -10.23 0.16
CA MET A 49 8.85 -9.39 -0.65
C MET A 49 8.11 -8.37 0.22
N ILE A 50 7.54 -8.79 1.36
CA ILE A 50 6.89 -7.88 2.31
C ILE A 50 7.86 -6.80 2.77
N ASN A 51 9.07 -7.18 3.18
CA ASN A 51 10.10 -6.24 3.62
C ASN A 51 10.45 -5.22 2.54
N ASN A 52 10.63 -5.65 1.29
CA ASN A 52 10.91 -4.76 0.18
C ASN A 52 9.74 -3.78 -0.08
N ARG A 53 8.50 -4.25 -0.01
CA ARG A 53 7.32 -3.38 -0.19
C ARG A 53 7.11 -2.40 0.95
N VAL A 54 7.30 -2.82 2.19
CA VAL A 54 7.23 -1.91 3.34
C VAL A 54 8.32 -0.84 3.24
N LYS A 55 9.53 -1.19 2.80
CA LYS A 55 10.59 -0.20 2.53
C LYS A 55 10.21 0.79 1.43
N ASP A 56 9.66 0.31 0.31
CA ASP A 56 9.16 1.15 -0.78
C ASP A 56 8.09 2.13 -0.27
N LEU A 57 7.14 1.64 0.55
CA LEU A 57 6.06 2.43 1.13
C LEU A 57 6.56 3.46 2.17
N CYS A 58 7.56 3.10 2.97
CA CYS A 58 8.23 4.04 3.88
C CYS A 58 8.98 5.13 3.11
N ALA A 59 9.70 4.78 2.04
CA ALA A 59 10.39 5.75 1.19
C ALA A 59 9.40 6.71 0.49
N GLY A 60 8.18 6.24 0.20
CA GLY A 60 7.07 7.03 -0.35
C GLY A 60 6.24 7.80 0.69
N ASN A 61 6.63 7.80 1.97
CA ASN A 61 5.86 8.43 3.08
C ASN A 61 4.41 7.94 3.22
N LEU A 62 4.09 6.73 2.76
CA LEU A 62 2.76 6.12 2.90
C LEU A 62 2.65 5.23 4.15
N VAL A 63 3.78 4.66 4.58
CA VAL A 63 3.89 3.86 5.80
C VAL A 63 4.99 4.46 6.67
N GLU A 64 4.82 4.37 7.98
CA GLU A 64 5.85 4.75 8.93
C GLU A 64 6.13 3.61 9.92
N LYS A 65 7.40 3.52 10.33
CA LYS A 65 7.86 2.56 11.33
C LYS A 65 7.94 3.24 12.68
N THR A 66 7.25 2.67 13.65
CA THR A 66 7.22 3.08 15.05
C THR A 66 8.05 2.11 15.89
N PRO A 67 8.74 2.58 16.95
CA PRO A 67 9.46 1.70 17.86
C PRO A 67 8.55 0.68 18.55
N ASP A 68 7.35 1.10 18.95
CA ASP A 68 6.50 0.33 19.86
C ASP A 68 5.47 -0.55 19.15
N GLN A 69 4.97 -0.14 17.98
CA GLN A 69 3.85 -0.81 17.28
C GLN A 69 4.25 -1.44 15.94
N GLY A 70 5.52 -1.32 15.52
CA GLY A 70 5.96 -1.80 14.21
C GLY A 70 5.58 -0.83 13.09
N TYR A 71 4.77 -1.26 12.13
CA TYR A 71 4.40 -0.47 10.95
C TYR A 71 2.97 0.03 11.04
N ARG A 72 2.73 1.26 10.59
CA ARG A 72 1.39 1.85 10.45
C ARG A 72 1.31 2.74 9.22
N LEU A 73 0.10 2.97 8.72
CA LEU A 73 -0.11 4.00 7.71
C LEU A 73 0.24 5.38 8.27
N SER A 74 0.95 6.17 7.47
CA SER A 74 1.13 7.60 7.72
C SER A 74 -0.19 8.36 7.50
N THR A 75 -0.20 9.67 7.76
CA THR A 75 -1.34 10.53 7.39
C THR A 75 -1.68 10.42 5.90
N PHE A 76 -0.68 10.48 5.02
CA PHE A 76 -0.89 10.32 3.58
C PHE A 76 -1.30 8.90 3.19
N GLY A 77 -0.79 7.88 3.89
CA GLY A 77 -1.21 6.50 3.68
C GLY A 77 -2.69 6.27 3.97
N LYS A 78 -3.20 6.89 5.06
CA LYS A 78 -4.63 6.82 5.41
C LYS A 78 -5.49 7.55 4.38
N GLU A 79 -5.13 8.78 4.03
CA GLU A 79 -5.82 9.54 2.97
C GLU A 79 -5.87 8.77 1.65
N LEU A 80 -4.77 8.11 1.29
CA LEU A 80 -4.71 7.29 0.09
C LEU A 80 -5.69 6.11 0.16
N VAL A 81 -5.76 5.40 1.27
CA VAL A 81 -6.71 4.28 1.43
C VAL A 81 -8.15 4.77 1.36
N ASP A 82 -8.46 5.91 1.98
CA ASP A 82 -9.79 6.54 1.91
C ASP A 82 -10.19 6.89 0.48
N VAL A 83 -9.24 7.37 -0.34
CA VAL A 83 -9.46 7.63 -1.78
C VAL A 83 -9.67 6.33 -2.57
N PHE A 84 -8.96 5.27 -2.19
CA PHE A 84 -9.06 3.97 -2.87
C PHE A 84 -10.32 3.19 -2.54
N MET A 85 -10.96 3.43 -1.39
CA MET A 85 -12.16 2.70 -0.99
C MET A 85 -13.34 2.90 -1.97
N PRO A 86 -13.71 4.13 -2.37
CA PRO A 86 -14.72 4.34 -3.43
C PRO A 86 -14.34 3.73 -4.78
N LEU A 87 -13.04 3.75 -5.12
CA LEU A 87 -12.53 3.14 -6.35
C LEU A 87 -12.67 1.61 -6.31
N ASN A 88 -12.38 1.00 -5.16
CA ASN A 88 -12.59 -0.42 -4.94
C ASN A 88 -14.07 -0.80 -5.06
N ASP A 89 -14.98 -0.02 -4.47
CA ASP A 89 -16.41 -0.25 -4.59
C ASP A 89 -16.88 -0.16 -6.05
N PHE A 90 -16.36 0.81 -6.81
CA PHE A 90 -16.62 0.90 -8.24
C PHE A 90 -16.09 -0.34 -8.98
N ALA A 91 -14.86 -0.77 -8.69
CA ALA A 91 -14.25 -1.93 -9.33
C ALA A 91 -15.05 -3.22 -9.04
N THR A 92 -15.57 -3.39 -7.82
CA THR A 92 -16.47 -4.50 -7.46
C THR A 92 -17.74 -4.45 -8.31
N ARG A 93 -18.44 -3.31 -8.37
CA ARG A 93 -19.66 -3.16 -9.20
C ARG A 93 -19.40 -3.41 -10.68
N TRP A 94 -18.27 -2.92 -11.20
CA TRP A 94 -17.87 -3.13 -12.59
C TRP A 94 -17.59 -4.60 -12.89
N SER A 95 -16.89 -5.30 -11.98
CA SER A 95 -16.61 -6.73 -12.11
C SER A 95 -17.91 -7.56 -12.10
N ASP A 96 -18.85 -7.20 -11.23
CA ASP A 96 -20.15 -7.88 -11.14
C ASP A 96 -21.03 -7.65 -12.37
N SER A 97 -20.93 -6.47 -13.00
CA SER A 97 -21.63 -6.16 -14.26
C SER A 97 -21.07 -6.90 -15.48
N ASN A 98 -19.84 -7.41 -15.38
CA ASN A 98 -19.15 -8.11 -16.46
C ASN A 98 -19.14 -9.64 -16.28
N ARG A 99 -19.90 -10.15 -15.30
CA ARG A 99 -20.04 -11.58 -14.99
C ARG A 99 -21.39 -12.12 -15.44
#